data_AF-A0A4Y9ZI65-F1
#
_entry.id   AF-A0A4Y9ZI65-F1
#
_cell.length_a   1.000
_cell.length_b   1.000
_cell.length_c   1.000
_cell.angle_alpha   90.00
_cell.angle_beta   90.00
_cell.angle_gamma   90.00
#
_symmetry.space_group_name_H-M   'P 1'
#
loop_
_entity.id
_entity.type
_entity.pdbx_description
1 polymer ?
#
loop_
_entity_poly.entity_id
_entity_poly.type
_entity_poly.pdbx_seq_one_letter_code
_entity_poly.pdbx_strand_id
1 'polypeptide(L)'
;TGIFQPADVGMQRITKHRLAQEEVHFLIKSHKSQTASGLTPEQVKITTSYPVLRDATVMPIVQVFEFMRGPYGRDIVKKAWERCVANEWNLSEAVLTSRKARASLRNYLLTDKILRDEIEGKMGPLNLGLEPEDDEDPDEDDTDDTDVPSSAVINEALGIVVPPSVVDSEFCVDSGTTADKKGRLHAIGEEEDIWSLRYESEDVLEDSL
;
A
#
# COMPACT_ATOMS: atom_id res chain seq x y z
N THR A 1 8.86 -12.60 -12.52
CA THR A 1 7.71 -12.58 -11.60
C THR A 1 6.50 -12.18 -12.41
N GLY A 2 5.38 -12.90 -12.28
CA GLY A 2 4.21 -12.72 -13.15
C GLY A 2 3.53 -11.37 -12.90
N ILE A 3 3.01 -10.73 -13.94
CA ILE A 3 2.59 -9.31 -13.99
C ILE A 3 1.43 -8.93 -13.02
N PHE A 4 0.92 -9.83 -12.19
CA PHE A 4 -0.26 -9.58 -11.34
C PHE A 4 -0.17 -10.32 -9.99
N GLN A 5 0.92 -10.17 -9.25
CA GLN A 5 0.98 -10.72 -7.89
C GLN A 5 0.32 -9.74 -6.89
N PRO A 6 -0.34 -10.23 -5.82
CA PRO A 6 -0.94 -9.37 -4.77
C PRO A 6 0.04 -8.41 -4.13
N ALA A 7 1.33 -8.77 -4.13
CA ALA A 7 2.40 -7.87 -3.74
C ALA A 7 2.42 -6.60 -4.60
N ASP A 8 2.22 -6.73 -5.92
CA ASP A 8 2.38 -5.66 -6.89
C ASP A 8 1.11 -4.78 -7.04
N VAL A 9 -0.10 -5.34 -6.83
CA VAL A 9 -1.40 -4.67 -7.08
C VAL A 9 -2.00 -3.98 -5.83
N GLY A 10 -1.14 -3.51 -4.92
CA GLY A 10 -1.58 -2.64 -3.80
C GLY A 10 -0.93 -2.91 -2.45
N MET A 11 -0.40 -4.12 -2.20
CA MET A 11 0.31 -4.37 -0.93
C MET A 11 1.66 -3.67 -0.87
N GLN A 12 2.38 -3.57 -1.99
CA GLN A 12 3.71 -2.98 -2.02
C GLN A 12 3.69 -1.51 -1.61
N ARG A 13 2.75 -0.70 -2.10
CA ARG A 13 2.64 0.72 -1.75
C ARG A 13 2.41 0.89 -0.24
N ILE A 14 1.40 0.19 0.30
CA ILE A 14 1.06 0.24 1.73
C ILE A 14 2.26 -0.20 2.59
N THR A 15 2.93 -1.28 2.21
CA THR A 15 4.08 -1.82 2.93
C THR A 15 5.26 -0.85 2.91
N LYS A 16 5.60 -0.29 1.74
CA LYS A 16 6.69 0.69 1.58
C LYS A 16 6.42 1.96 2.39
N HIS A 17 5.22 2.50 2.25
CA HIS A 17 4.81 3.71 2.96
C HIS A 17 4.94 3.53 4.48
N ARG A 18 4.46 2.41 5.01
CA ARG A 18 4.52 2.16 6.45
C ARG A 18 5.93 1.89 6.96
N LEU A 19 6.78 1.23 6.17
CA LEU A 19 8.20 1.11 6.48
C LEU A 19 8.85 2.49 6.61
N ALA A 20 8.61 3.38 5.64
CA ALA A 20 9.14 4.73 5.67
C ALA A 20 8.66 5.52 6.90
N GLN A 21 7.38 5.43 7.26
CA GLN A 21 6.83 6.07 8.45
C GLN A 21 7.52 5.59 9.74
N GLU A 22 7.74 4.28 9.90
CA GLU A 22 8.39 3.74 11.10
C GLU A 22 9.88 4.11 11.15
N GLU A 23 10.57 4.20 10.02
CA GLU A 23 11.95 4.68 9.94
C GLU A 23 12.06 6.15 10.36
N VAL A 24 11.17 7.01 9.85
CA VAL A 24 11.10 8.42 10.24
C VAL A 24 10.75 8.56 11.73
N HIS A 25 9.81 7.76 12.22
CA HIS A 25 9.41 7.75 13.62
C HIS A 25 10.57 7.39 14.56
N PHE A 26 11.44 6.45 14.16
CA PHE A 26 12.68 6.16 14.90
C PHE A 26 13.58 7.39 14.99
N LEU A 27 13.79 8.13 13.89
CA LEU A 27 14.60 9.35 13.87
C LEU A 27 14.02 10.43 14.79
N ILE A 28 12.70 10.66 14.71
CA ILE A 28 11.99 11.62 15.56
C ILE A 28 12.14 11.24 17.04
N LYS A 29 11.94 9.96 17.39
CA LYS A 29 12.10 9.48 18.78
C LYS A 29 13.52 9.67 19.30
N SER A 30 14.52 9.35 18.48
CA SER A 30 15.92 9.54 18.82
C SER A 30 16.24 11.02 19.08
N HIS A 31 15.76 11.91 18.22
CA HIS A 31 15.93 13.35 18.37
C HIS A 31 15.22 13.87 19.64
N LYS A 32 13.93 13.54 19.82
CA LYS A 32 13.14 13.92 21.00
C LYS A 32 13.81 13.48 22.30
N SER A 33 14.34 12.24 22.35
CA SER A 33 15.04 11.72 23.52
C SER A 33 16.32 12.50 23.86
N GLN A 34 17.06 12.96 22.85
CA GLN A 34 18.29 13.73 23.04
C GLN A 34 17.99 15.19 23.44
N THR A 35 16.96 15.80 22.87
CA THR A 35 16.52 17.14 23.29
C THR A 35 15.99 17.11 24.74
N ALA A 36 15.25 16.06 25.11
CA ALA A 36 14.75 15.88 26.47
C ALA A 36 15.88 15.70 27.52
N SER A 37 17.05 15.21 27.11
CA SER A 37 18.23 15.14 27.99
C SER A 37 19.02 16.47 28.08
N GLY A 38 18.52 17.54 27.47
CA GLY A 38 19.08 18.90 27.56
C GLY A 38 20.05 19.27 26.44
N LEU A 39 20.17 18.46 25.38
CA LEU A 39 20.97 18.81 24.21
C LEU A 39 20.24 19.84 23.33
N THR A 40 21.00 20.82 22.81
CA THR A 40 20.46 21.72 21.79
C THR A 40 20.29 20.97 20.46
N PRO A 41 19.39 21.41 19.55
CA PRO A 41 19.18 20.73 18.26
C PRO A 41 20.47 20.52 17.45
N GLU A 42 21.39 21.48 17.50
CA GLU A 42 22.71 21.43 16.83
C GLU A 42 23.64 20.33 17.38
N GLN A 43 23.40 19.88 18.62
CA GLN A 43 24.20 18.87 19.31
C GLN A 43 23.65 17.46 19.15
N VAL A 44 22.43 17.32 18.63
CA VAL A 44 21.79 16.01 18.41
C VAL A 44 22.60 15.26 17.35
N LYS A 45 23.01 14.03 17.68
CA LYS A 45 23.70 13.15 16.74
C LYS A 45 22.93 11.86 16.58
N ILE A 46 22.70 11.47 15.34
CA ILE A 46 22.19 10.12 15.04
C ILE A 46 23.32 9.15 15.37
N THR A 47 23.00 8.14 16.16
CA THR A 47 23.96 7.11 16.54
C THR A 47 24.41 6.33 15.30
N THR A 48 25.72 6.13 15.17
CA THR A 48 26.34 5.28 14.15
C THR A 48 26.71 3.91 14.69
N SER A 49 26.30 3.61 15.93
CA SER A 49 26.58 2.34 16.59
C SER A 49 25.84 1.20 15.90
N TYR A 50 26.59 0.18 15.45
CA TYR A 50 26.04 -0.93 14.68
C TYR A 50 24.88 -1.67 15.38
N PRO A 51 24.95 -2.02 16.69
CA PRO A 51 23.81 -2.65 17.36
C PRO A 51 22.53 -1.81 17.29
N VAL A 52 22.64 -0.49 17.45
CA VAL A 52 21.46 0.39 17.45
C VAL A 52 20.90 0.55 16.04
N LEU A 53 21.77 0.71 15.04
CA LEU A 53 21.34 0.77 13.64
C LEU A 53 20.71 -0.54 13.17
N ARG A 54 21.26 -1.69 13.57
CA ARG A 54 20.70 -3.01 13.26
C ARG A 54 19.29 -3.17 13.83
N ASP A 55 19.10 -2.79 15.10
CA ASP A 55 17.79 -2.91 15.73
C ASP A 55 16.80 -1.90 15.11
N ALA A 56 17.27 -0.70 14.75
CA ALA A 56 16.48 0.33 14.07
C ALA A 56 16.06 -0.05 12.65
N THR A 57 16.83 -0.86 11.90
CA THR A 57 16.45 -1.32 10.57
C THR A 57 15.51 -2.52 10.60
N VAL A 58 15.57 -3.35 11.65
CA VAL A 58 14.70 -4.53 11.79
C VAL A 58 13.34 -4.17 12.37
N MET A 59 13.28 -3.20 13.29
CA MET A 59 12.04 -2.82 13.99
C MET A 59 10.88 -2.44 13.04
N PRO A 60 11.09 -1.59 12.01
CA PRO A 60 10.04 -1.25 11.03
C PRO A 60 9.45 -2.49 10.34
N ILE A 61 10.30 -3.44 9.96
CA ILE A 61 9.89 -4.68 9.30
C ILE A 61 9.00 -5.52 10.23
N VAL A 62 9.39 -5.64 11.50
CA VAL A 62 8.60 -6.36 12.51
C VAL A 62 7.25 -5.67 12.76
N GLN A 63 7.23 -4.34 12.85
CA GLN A 63 6.00 -3.58 13.06
C GLN A 63 5.03 -3.71 11.88
N VAL A 64 5.54 -3.63 10.64
CA VAL A 64 4.74 -3.84 9.43
C VAL A 64 4.21 -5.27 9.38
N PHE A 65 5.03 -6.26 9.72
CA PHE A 65 4.58 -7.66 9.79
C PHE A 65 3.46 -7.86 10.81
N GLU A 66 3.60 -7.34 12.04
CA GLU A 66 2.55 -7.46 13.06
C GLU A 66 1.27 -6.70 12.67
N PHE A 67 1.39 -5.55 12.01
CA PHE A 67 0.25 -4.86 11.42
C PHE A 67 -0.46 -5.73 10.37
N MET A 68 0.28 -6.33 9.45
CA MET A 68 -0.27 -7.19 8.38
C MET A 68 -0.93 -8.45 8.94
N ARG A 69 -0.49 -8.95 10.10
CA ARG A 69 -1.13 -10.07 10.82
C ARG A 69 -2.44 -9.70 11.49
N GLY A 70 -2.63 -8.42 11.80
CA GLY A 70 -3.83 -7.87 12.42
C GLY A 70 -5.08 -7.96 11.52
N PRO A 71 -6.26 -7.63 12.05
CA PRO A 71 -7.51 -7.71 11.30
C PRO A 71 -7.48 -6.85 10.02
N TYR A 72 -7.04 -5.60 10.13
CA TYR A 72 -6.93 -4.68 8.99
C TYR A 72 -5.89 -5.12 7.96
N GLY A 73 -4.75 -5.62 8.44
CA GLY A 73 -3.73 -6.21 7.58
C GLY A 73 -4.24 -7.37 6.74
N ARG A 74 -5.06 -8.24 7.34
CA ARG A 74 -5.70 -9.35 6.63
C ARG A 74 -6.72 -8.87 5.61
N ASP A 75 -7.46 -7.82 5.91
CA ASP A 75 -8.43 -7.24 4.97
C ASP A 75 -7.72 -6.59 3.77
N ILE A 76 -6.59 -5.90 4.01
CA ILE A 76 -5.71 -5.38 2.96
C ILE A 76 -5.21 -6.52 2.06
N VAL A 77 -4.74 -7.62 2.65
CA VAL A 77 -4.31 -8.78 1.88
C VAL A 77 -5.46 -9.30 1.03
N LYS A 78 -6.61 -9.61 1.63
CA LYS A 78 -7.77 -10.13 0.89
C LYS A 78 -8.16 -9.23 -0.29
N LYS A 79 -8.19 -7.91 -0.07
CA LYS A 79 -8.58 -6.97 -1.10
C LYS A 79 -7.51 -6.79 -2.19
N ALA A 80 -6.23 -6.93 -1.85
CA ALA A 80 -5.17 -7.01 -2.86
C ALA A 80 -5.31 -8.28 -3.74
N TRP A 81 -5.71 -9.42 -3.15
CA TRP A 81 -6.03 -10.63 -3.92
C TRP A 81 -7.28 -10.46 -4.80
N GLU A 82 -8.28 -9.71 -4.34
CA GLU A 82 -9.47 -9.33 -5.14
C GLU A 82 -9.13 -8.43 -6.33
N ARG A 83 -8.12 -7.56 -6.20
CA ARG A 83 -7.68 -6.67 -7.28
C ARG A 83 -6.69 -7.31 -8.24
N CYS A 84 -6.07 -8.44 -7.87
CA CYS A 84 -5.25 -9.19 -8.81
C CYS A 84 -6.14 -9.91 -9.82
N VAL A 85 -6.40 -9.25 -10.94
CA VAL A 85 -7.15 -9.81 -12.06
C VAL A 85 -6.20 -10.43 -13.08
N ALA A 86 -6.38 -11.71 -13.35
CA ALA A 86 -5.75 -12.41 -14.46
C ALA A 86 -6.84 -12.74 -15.50
N ASN A 87 -6.79 -12.04 -16.64
CA ASN A 87 -7.86 -12.02 -17.65
C ASN A 87 -9.18 -11.47 -17.08
N GLU A 88 -10.18 -12.33 -16.86
CA GLU A 88 -11.51 -11.98 -16.34
C GLU A 88 -11.71 -12.45 -14.89
N TRP A 89 -10.68 -13.07 -14.30
CA TRP A 89 -10.78 -13.73 -12.99
C TRP A 89 -9.85 -13.05 -12.01
N ASN A 90 -10.39 -12.58 -10.89
CA ASN A 90 -9.54 -12.21 -9.78
C ASN A 90 -9.03 -13.43 -9.01
N LEU A 91 -7.94 -13.25 -8.26
CA LEU A 91 -7.33 -14.31 -7.45
C LEU A 91 -7.94 -14.41 -6.04
N SER A 92 -9.13 -13.84 -5.82
CA SER A 92 -9.80 -13.92 -4.52
C SER A 92 -10.38 -15.32 -4.25
N GLU A 93 -10.64 -15.60 -2.99
CA GLU A 93 -11.42 -16.78 -2.57
C GLU A 93 -12.83 -16.77 -3.16
N ALA A 94 -13.40 -15.59 -3.41
CA ALA A 94 -14.74 -15.44 -3.98
C ALA A 94 -14.80 -16.03 -5.40
N VAL A 95 -13.73 -15.95 -6.19
CA VAL A 95 -13.70 -16.58 -7.52
C VAL A 95 -13.73 -18.10 -7.42
N LEU A 96 -13.06 -18.72 -6.46
CA LEU A 96 -13.12 -20.19 -6.30
C LEU A 96 -14.52 -20.69 -5.92
N THR A 97 -15.30 -19.85 -5.23
CA THR A 97 -16.66 -20.17 -4.78
C THR A 97 -17.75 -19.66 -5.72
N SER A 98 -17.40 -18.75 -6.63
CA SER A 98 -18.32 -18.12 -7.57
C SER A 98 -18.96 -19.13 -8.51
N ARG A 99 -20.27 -18.98 -8.72
CA ARG A 99 -21.04 -19.79 -9.68
C ARG A 99 -20.50 -19.60 -11.10
N LYS A 100 -20.04 -18.38 -11.41
CA LYS A 100 -19.50 -17.99 -12.71
C LYS A 100 -18.18 -18.69 -13.02
N ALA A 101 -17.25 -18.67 -12.07
CA ALA A 101 -15.99 -19.42 -12.20
C ALA A 101 -16.24 -20.93 -12.31
N ARG A 102 -17.19 -21.45 -11.52
CA ARG A 102 -17.60 -22.85 -11.62
C ARG A 102 -18.27 -23.15 -12.97
N ALA A 103 -19.06 -22.25 -13.56
CA ALA A 103 -19.66 -22.45 -14.88
C ALA A 103 -18.60 -22.43 -15.98
N SER A 104 -17.70 -21.45 -15.95
CA SER A 104 -16.57 -21.35 -16.89
C SER A 104 -15.64 -22.57 -16.82
N LEU A 105 -15.26 -23.02 -15.62
CA LEU A 105 -14.47 -24.25 -15.44
C LEU A 105 -15.17 -25.47 -16.04
N ARG A 106 -16.50 -25.57 -15.87
CA ARG A 106 -17.27 -26.68 -16.44
C ARG A 106 -17.32 -26.62 -17.96
N ASN A 107 -17.52 -25.44 -18.54
CA ASN A 107 -17.46 -25.25 -19.99
C ASN A 107 -16.07 -25.59 -20.55
N TYR A 108 -15.02 -25.23 -19.82
CA TYR A 108 -13.65 -25.58 -20.17
C TYR A 108 -13.42 -27.10 -20.16
N LEU A 109 -13.88 -27.81 -19.13
CA LEU A 109 -13.80 -29.28 -19.05
C LEU A 109 -14.66 -30.00 -20.10
N LEU A 110 -15.74 -29.38 -20.59
CA LEU A 110 -16.50 -29.92 -21.72
C LEU A 110 -15.74 -29.77 -23.05
N THR A 111 -14.98 -28.69 -23.19
CA THR A 111 -14.22 -28.35 -24.41
C THR A 111 -12.92 -29.15 -24.49
N ASP A 112 -12.17 -29.22 -23.39
CA ASP A 112 -10.91 -29.96 -23.30
C ASP A 112 -11.12 -31.37 -22.72
N LYS A 113 -11.25 -32.34 -23.63
CA LYS A 113 -11.43 -33.74 -23.27
C LYS A 113 -10.18 -34.37 -22.66
N ILE A 114 -8.99 -33.92 -23.03
CA ILE A 114 -7.73 -34.50 -22.53
C ILE A 114 -7.62 -34.22 -21.03
N LEU A 115 -7.82 -32.95 -20.65
CA LEU A 115 -7.79 -32.54 -19.27
C LEU A 115 -8.90 -33.20 -18.45
N ARG A 116 -10.11 -33.27 -18.99
CA ARG A 116 -11.24 -33.92 -18.32
C ARG A 116 -10.96 -35.40 -18.04
N ASP A 117 -10.50 -36.14 -19.04
CA ASP A 117 -10.25 -37.57 -18.90
C ASP A 117 -9.08 -37.82 -17.92
N GLU A 118 -8.08 -36.94 -17.84
CA GLU A 118 -7.03 -36.98 -16.81
C GLU A 118 -7.60 -36.77 -15.40
N ILE A 119 -8.46 -35.77 -15.22
CA ILE A 119 -9.08 -35.46 -13.92
C ILE A 119 -9.99 -36.61 -13.49
N GLU A 120 -10.85 -37.11 -14.37
CA GLU A 120 -11.75 -38.24 -14.09
C GLU A 120 -10.98 -39.53 -13.80
N GLY A 121 -9.85 -39.76 -14.48
CA GLY A 121 -8.96 -40.89 -14.20
C GLY A 121 -8.34 -40.88 -12.81
N LYS A 122 -8.19 -39.69 -12.19
CA LYS A 122 -7.65 -39.53 -10.83
C LYS A 122 -8.74 -39.41 -9.76
N MET A 123 -9.88 -38.81 -10.08
CA MET A 123 -10.89 -38.37 -9.11
C MET A 123 -12.26 -39.08 -9.23
N GLY A 124 -12.51 -39.81 -10.32
CA GLY A 124 -13.82 -40.39 -10.65
C GLY A 124 -14.74 -39.44 -11.45
N PRO A 125 -15.99 -39.87 -11.75
CA PRO A 125 -16.88 -39.14 -12.67
C PRO A 125 -17.40 -37.81 -12.10
N LEU A 126 -17.41 -36.76 -12.92
CA LEU A 126 -17.81 -35.39 -12.54
C LEU A 126 -19.29 -35.10 -12.90
N ASN A 127 -20.04 -34.46 -11.98
CA ASN A 127 -21.41 -33.98 -12.22
C ASN A 127 -21.44 -32.48 -12.55
N LEU A 128 -21.92 -32.12 -13.76
CA LEU A 128 -21.87 -30.76 -14.33
C LEU A 128 -23.30 -30.21 -14.56
N GLY A 129 -23.99 -29.68 -13.54
CA GLY A 129 -25.38 -29.17 -13.66
C GLY A 129 -25.53 -27.63 -13.70
N LEU A 130 -26.31 -27.07 -14.64
CA LEU A 130 -26.39 -25.64 -15.02
C LEU A 130 -27.12 -24.72 -14.01
N GLU A 131 -26.57 -23.53 -13.74
CA GLU A 131 -27.27 -22.37 -13.14
C GLU A 131 -26.77 -21.05 -13.76
N PRO A 132 -27.61 -19.99 -13.87
CA PRO A 132 -27.28 -18.75 -14.57
C PRO A 132 -26.55 -17.68 -13.71
N GLU A 133 -25.98 -16.67 -14.40
CA GLU A 133 -25.09 -15.61 -13.90
C GLU A 133 -25.71 -14.20 -13.99
N ASP A 134 -25.24 -13.27 -13.12
CA ASP A 134 -25.34 -11.81 -13.25
C ASP A 134 -24.02 -11.17 -12.73
N ASP A 135 -23.58 -10.05 -13.33
CA ASP A 135 -22.31 -9.34 -13.09
C ASP A 135 -22.48 -7.81 -12.98
N GLU A 136 -21.53 -7.15 -12.29
CA GLU A 136 -20.77 -5.88 -12.58
C GLU A 136 -20.18 -5.35 -11.25
N ASP A 137 -19.01 -4.70 -11.10
CA ASP A 137 -18.33 -3.64 -11.86
C ASP A 137 -16.86 -3.41 -11.30
N PRO A 138 -16.08 -2.32 -11.56
CA PRO A 138 -14.70 -2.39 -12.10
C PRO A 138 -13.54 -1.88 -11.19
N ASP A 139 -12.30 -2.05 -11.67
CA ASP A 139 -11.00 -1.70 -11.04
C ASP A 139 -10.48 -0.28 -11.36
N GLU A 140 -9.63 0.30 -10.48
CA GLU A 140 -8.82 1.51 -10.70
C GLU A 140 -7.38 1.43 -10.09
N ASP A 141 -6.50 2.28 -10.65
CA ASP A 141 -5.01 2.31 -10.72
C ASP A 141 -4.30 3.15 -9.61
N ASP A 142 -2.97 2.99 -9.46
CA ASP A 142 -2.10 3.42 -8.33
C ASP A 142 -1.22 4.69 -8.60
N THR A 143 -1.04 5.63 -7.64
CA THR A 143 0.19 6.46 -7.47
C THR A 143 0.35 7.11 -6.07
N ASP A 144 1.61 7.15 -5.58
CA ASP A 144 2.25 7.47 -4.27
C ASP A 144 1.93 8.80 -3.53
N ASP A 145 1.76 8.73 -2.18
CA ASP A 145 1.54 9.88 -1.26
C ASP A 145 2.01 9.53 0.17
N THR A 146 3.06 10.18 0.67
CA THR A 146 3.69 9.87 1.97
C THR A 146 3.19 10.69 3.16
N ASP A 147 2.51 11.81 2.90
CA ASP A 147 2.11 12.79 3.92
C ASP A 147 0.63 12.68 4.31
N VAL A 148 -0.05 11.67 3.75
CA VAL A 148 -1.47 11.38 3.98
C VAL A 148 -1.61 10.35 5.13
N PRO A 149 -2.53 10.57 6.09
CA PRO A 149 -2.85 9.60 7.13
C PRO A 149 -3.08 8.21 6.54
N SER A 150 -2.52 7.17 7.15
CA SER A 150 -2.63 5.80 6.64
C SER A 150 -4.10 5.33 6.60
N SER A 151 -4.95 5.89 7.47
CA SER A 151 -6.40 5.73 7.44
C SER A 151 -7.05 6.25 6.14
N ALA A 152 -6.56 7.36 5.59
CA ALA A 152 -7.03 7.93 4.32
C ALA A 152 -6.50 7.15 3.10
N VAL A 153 -5.24 6.69 3.15
CA VAL A 153 -4.67 5.83 2.09
C VAL A 153 -5.40 4.49 1.99
N ILE A 154 -5.76 3.87 3.12
CA ILE A 154 -6.51 2.60 3.11
C ILE A 154 -7.94 2.80 2.57
N ASN A 155 -8.55 3.95 2.82
CA ASN A 155 -9.86 4.28 2.28
C ASN A 155 -9.81 4.61 0.79
N GLU A 156 -8.82 5.35 0.32
CA GLU A 156 -8.65 5.64 -1.10
C GLU A 156 -8.26 4.38 -1.90
N ALA A 157 -7.23 3.66 -1.44
CA ALA A 157 -6.73 2.51 -2.15
C ALA A 157 -7.67 1.30 -2.06
N LEU A 158 -8.49 1.16 -1.02
CA LEU A 158 -9.28 -0.05 -0.82
C LEU A 158 -10.71 0.22 -0.33
N GLY A 159 -11.17 1.45 -0.21
CA GLY A 159 -12.52 1.76 0.30
C GLY A 159 -12.77 1.27 1.73
N ILE A 160 -11.73 0.93 2.50
CA ILE A 160 -11.85 0.42 3.86
C ILE A 160 -11.69 1.58 4.83
N VAL A 161 -12.70 1.81 5.68
CA VAL A 161 -12.63 2.84 6.71
C VAL A 161 -11.94 2.26 7.95
N VAL A 162 -10.70 2.68 8.18
CA VAL A 162 -9.94 2.34 9.40
C VAL A 162 -9.92 3.56 10.33
N PRO A 163 -10.19 3.40 11.64
CA PRO A 163 -10.13 4.53 12.55
C PRO A 163 -8.70 5.09 12.63
N PRO A 164 -8.52 6.42 12.60
CA PRO A 164 -7.21 7.08 12.60
C PRO A 164 -6.35 6.71 13.83
N SER A 165 -7.00 6.43 14.96
CA SER A 165 -6.34 6.03 16.22
C SER A 165 -5.55 4.70 16.16
N VAL A 166 -5.70 3.92 15.09
CA VAL A 166 -5.07 2.60 14.93
C VAL A 166 -3.86 2.64 13.99
N VAL A 167 -3.76 3.69 13.17
CA VAL A 167 -2.87 3.73 12.00
C VAL A 167 -2.00 4.97 11.97
N ASP A 168 -2.50 6.09 12.45
CA ASP A 168 -1.84 7.37 12.28
C ASP A 168 -0.79 7.57 13.38
N SER A 169 0.43 7.87 12.96
CA SER A 169 1.52 8.23 13.85
C SER A 169 1.40 9.70 14.22
N GLU A 170 1.87 10.07 15.42
CA GLU A 170 1.77 11.41 16.04
C GLU A 170 2.27 12.60 15.20
N PHE A 171 2.81 12.37 14.00
CA PHE A 171 3.40 13.36 13.11
C PHE A 171 2.61 13.58 11.81
N CYS A 172 1.61 12.75 11.49
CA CYS A 172 0.75 12.98 10.33
C CYS A 172 -0.06 14.28 10.52
N VAL A 173 -0.20 15.07 9.44
CA VAL A 173 -0.85 16.39 9.51
C VAL A 173 -2.34 16.23 9.83
N ASP A 174 -2.85 16.92 10.85
CA ASP A 174 -4.29 16.98 11.19
C ASP A 174 -5.11 17.75 10.14
N SER A 175 -4.42 18.44 9.22
CA SER A 175 -5.02 19.28 8.18
C SER A 175 -5.59 18.39 7.08
N GLY A 176 -6.87 18.58 6.76
CA GLY A 176 -7.63 17.72 5.83
C GLY A 176 -6.98 17.53 4.47
N THR A 177 -7.46 16.55 3.71
CA THR A 177 -6.97 16.21 2.37
C THR A 177 -7.92 16.75 1.28
N THR A 178 -7.39 17.34 0.21
CA THR A 178 -8.14 17.77 -0.98
C THR A 178 -7.79 16.95 -2.20
N ALA A 179 -8.79 16.59 -3.01
CA ALA A 179 -8.58 15.99 -4.32
C ALA A 179 -8.28 17.06 -5.40
N ASP A 180 -7.25 16.88 -6.23
CA ASP A 180 -7.01 17.71 -7.42
C ASP A 180 -8.05 17.44 -8.53
N LYS A 181 -7.96 18.16 -9.66
CA LYS A 181 -8.86 18.00 -10.83
C LYS A 181 -8.80 16.61 -11.49
N LYS A 182 -7.90 15.74 -11.07
CA LYS A 182 -7.70 14.36 -11.50
C LYS A 182 -7.99 13.34 -10.38
N GLY A 183 -8.52 13.78 -9.23
CA GLY A 183 -8.90 12.91 -8.12
C GLY A 183 -7.83 12.68 -7.06
N ARG A 184 -6.68 13.40 -7.09
CA ARG A 184 -5.50 13.10 -6.26
C ARG A 184 -5.51 13.80 -4.90
N LEU A 185 -5.32 13.08 -3.80
CA LEU A 185 -5.35 13.65 -2.44
C LEU A 185 -4.04 14.38 -2.07
N HIS A 186 -4.14 15.68 -1.82
CA HIS A 186 -3.08 16.52 -1.24
C HIS A 186 -3.45 16.94 0.17
N ALA A 187 -2.48 17.01 1.08
CA ALA A 187 -2.68 17.69 2.36
C ALA A 187 -3.00 19.18 2.10
N ILE A 188 -4.05 19.69 2.73
CA ILE A 188 -4.40 21.11 2.68
C ILE A 188 -3.33 21.88 3.47
N GLY A 189 -2.45 22.60 2.77
CA GLY A 189 -1.55 23.57 3.41
C GLY A 189 -0.14 23.72 2.84
N GLU A 190 0.30 22.90 1.89
CA GLU A 190 1.68 22.94 1.37
C GLU A 190 1.90 23.85 0.14
N GLU A 191 1.42 25.11 0.18
CA GLU A 191 1.90 26.11 -0.78
C GLU A 191 3.24 26.75 -0.37
N GLU A 192 3.84 26.36 0.76
CA GLU A 192 5.18 26.80 1.14
C GLU A 192 6.20 25.68 0.89
N ASP A 193 6.69 25.61 -0.34
CA ASP A 193 7.87 24.82 -0.72
C ASP A 193 9.13 25.42 -0.05
N ILE A 194 9.37 25.02 1.19
CA ILE A 194 10.52 25.40 2.03
C ILE A 194 11.86 24.94 1.43
N TRP A 195 11.82 24.05 0.41
CA TRP A 195 13.00 23.53 -0.28
C TRP A 195 13.29 24.23 -1.62
N SER A 196 12.46 25.18 -2.03
CA SER A 196 12.75 26.05 -3.18
C SER A 196 13.85 27.06 -2.82
N LEU A 197 15.11 26.64 -2.93
CA LEU A 197 16.27 27.53 -2.96
C LEU A 197 16.11 28.51 -4.12
N ARG A 198 15.54 29.68 -3.84
CA ARG A 198 15.65 30.85 -4.73
C ARG A 198 17.11 31.29 -4.69
N TYR A 199 17.86 30.98 -5.74
CA TYR A 199 19.08 31.70 -6.02
C TYR A 199 18.68 33.14 -6.36
N GLU A 200 18.86 34.05 -5.41
CA GLU A 200 18.91 35.47 -5.73
C GLU A 200 20.12 35.66 -6.64
N SER A 201 19.85 35.98 -7.91
CA SER A 201 20.86 36.41 -8.85
C SER A 201 21.51 37.68 -8.31
N GLU A 202 22.77 37.59 -7.90
CA GLU A 202 23.63 38.75 -7.70
C GLU A 202 23.74 39.48 -9.05
N ASP A 203 23.04 40.60 -9.16
CA ASP A 203 23.29 41.58 -10.22
C ASP A 203 24.69 42.15 -10.02
N VAL A 204 25.63 41.65 -10.82
CA VAL A 204 26.93 42.27 -11.02
C VAL A 204 26.69 43.62 -11.70
N LEU A 205 26.81 44.70 -10.92
CA LEU A 205 26.98 46.05 -11.42
C LEU A 205 28.29 46.12 -12.20
N GLU A 206 28.23 45.96 -13.52
CA GLU A 206 29.29 46.47 -14.40
C GLU A 206 29.14 48.00 -14.49
N ASP A 207 29.96 48.69 -13.70
CA ASP A 207 30.20 50.12 -13.77
C ASP A 207 30.76 50.50 -15.14
N SER A 208 30.06 51.43 -15.78
CA SER A 208 30.53 52.23 -16.90
C SER A 208 31.61 53.24 -16.46
N LEU A 209 32.80 53.17 -17.08
CA LEU A 209 33.71 54.30 -17.30
C LEU A 209 34.50 54.10 -18.60
#